data_AF-A0A1Q3ALI3-F1
#
_entry.id   AF-A0A1Q3ALI3-F1
#
_cell.length_a   1.000
_cell.length_b   1.000
_cell.length_c   1.000
_cell.angle_alpha   90.00
_cell.angle_beta   90.00
_cell.angle_gamma   90.00
#
_symmetry.space_group_name_H-M   'P 1'
#
loop_
_entity.id
_entity.type
_entity.pdbx_description
1 polymer ?
#
loop_
_entity_poly.entity_id
_entity_poly.type
_entity_poly.pdbx_seq_one_letter_code
_entity_poly.pdbx_strand_id
1 'polypeptide(L)'
;PSNNFPFPPPGKYYLCDAAYTNTRGFMVPYRNVRYWLGDFRRRRAMTKEEKFNHAHAKLRNVIERAYGVLKARFPILDKMAPYPFNVQRNVVIACFAVNNFIRKEKINDELFAQYE
;
A
#
# COMPACT_ATOMS: atom_id res chain seq x y z
N PRO A 1 9.04 14.67 -13.18
CA PRO A 1 8.54 13.59 -14.05
C PRO A 1 7.03 13.76 -14.30
N SER A 2 6.70 13.94 -15.57
CA SER A 2 5.47 14.42 -16.21
C SER A 2 4.19 13.57 -16.01
N ASN A 3 4.03 12.91 -14.86
CA ASN A 3 2.94 11.94 -14.65
C ASN A 3 1.65 12.56 -14.08
N ASN A 4 1.57 13.89 -13.92
CA ASN A 4 0.40 14.60 -13.37
C ASN A 4 -0.18 13.95 -12.08
N PHE A 5 0.67 13.32 -11.26
CA PHE A 5 0.22 12.74 -10.01
C PHE A 5 -0.27 13.87 -9.10
N PRO A 6 -1.55 13.87 -8.69
CA PRO A 6 -2.13 15.01 -7.99
C PRO A 6 -1.53 15.13 -6.59
N PHE A 7 -1.43 16.36 -6.09
CA PHE A 7 -1.21 16.59 -4.66
C PHE A 7 -2.47 16.16 -3.88
N PRO A 8 -2.32 15.67 -2.65
CA PRO A 8 -3.49 15.35 -1.84
C PRO A 8 -4.27 16.63 -1.52
N PRO A 9 -5.60 16.52 -1.29
CA PRO A 9 -6.41 17.66 -0.87
C PRO A 9 -5.87 18.33 0.41
N PRO A 10 -6.18 19.62 0.65
CA PRO A 10 -5.79 20.31 1.87
C PRO A 10 -6.15 19.51 3.14
N GLY A 11 -5.18 19.37 4.04
CA GLY A 11 -5.34 18.59 5.29
C GLY A 11 -5.19 17.07 5.13
N LYS A 12 -4.96 16.56 3.91
CA LYS A 12 -4.71 15.13 3.65
C LYS A 12 -3.25 14.87 3.27
N TYR A 13 -2.81 13.64 3.49
CA TYR A 13 -1.47 13.18 3.20
C TYR A 13 -1.51 11.81 2.53
N TYR A 14 -0.64 11.58 1.56
CA TYR A 14 -0.32 10.24 1.09
C TYR A 14 0.61 9.54 2.08
N LEU A 15 0.36 8.27 2.33
CA LEU A 15 1.23 7.42 3.12
C LEU A 15 2.43 6.98 2.25
N CYS A 16 3.65 7.16 2.75
CA CYS A 16 4.86 6.93 1.98
C CYS A 16 5.85 6.03 2.72
N ASP A 17 6.76 5.42 1.96
CA ASP A 17 7.83 4.61 2.52
C ASP A 17 8.93 5.49 3.13
N ALA A 18 9.72 4.93 4.05
CA ALA A 18 10.86 5.58 4.69
C ALA A 18 11.94 6.04 3.69
N ALA A 19 11.96 5.45 2.49
CA ALA A 19 12.83 5.83 1.37
C ALA A 19 12.51 7.22 0.78
N TYR A 20 11.29 7.73 0.99
CA TYR A 20 10.88 9.04 0.51
C TYR A 20 11.22 10.15 1.51
N THR A 21 11.24 11.39 1.02
CA THR A 21 11.42 12.58 1.85
C THR A 21 10.10 12.96 2.51
N ASN A 22 10.13 13.27 3.81
CA ASN A 22 9.00 13.84 4.51
C ASN A 22 8.73 15.26 3.98
N THR A 23 7.61 15.47 3.31
CA THR A 23 7.25 16.79 2.76
C THR A 23 5.75 17.01 2.82
N ARG A 24 5.30 18.25 2.64
CA ARG A 24 3.88 18.56 2.71
C ARG A 24 3.09 17.71 1.72
N GLY A 25 2.07 17.00 2.21
CA GLY A 25 1.25 16.08 1.43
C GLY A 25 1.79 14.65 1.37
N PHE A 26 2.99 14.36 1.86
CA PHE A 26 3.60 13.03 1.84
C PHE A 26 4.14 12.68 3.23
N MET A 27 3.51 11.70 3.86
CA MET A 27 3.76 11.33 5.24
C MET A 27 4.59 10.06 5.28
N VAL A 28 5.79 10.15 5.84
CA VAL A 28 6.73 9.03 6.03
C VAL A 28 6.88 8.70 7.52
N PRO A 29 7.29 7.47 7.89
CA PRO A 29 7.52 7.14 9.29
C PRO A 29 8.75 7.86 9.85
N TYR A 30 8.80 8.05 11.17
CA TYR A 30 10.01 8.48 11.86
C TYR A 30 11.10 7.43 11.68
N ARG A 31 12.27 7.87 11.21
CA ARG A 31 13.45 7.03 11.05
C ARG A 31 14.08 6.74 12.41
N ASN A 32 14.75 5.60 12.53
CA ASN A 32 15.40 5.13 13.77
C ASN A 32 14.44 5.00 14.97
N VAL A 33 13.15 4.87 14.70
CA VAL A 33 12.10 4.62 15.69
C VAL A 33 11.42 3.30 15.34
N ARG A 34 11.05 2.52 16.36
CA ARG A 34 10.35 1.25 16.22
C ARG A 34 9.15 1.38 15.25
N TYR A 35 9.03 0.43 14.32
CA TYR A 35 8.07 0.52 13.21
C TYR A 35 7.32 -0.80 12.93
N TRP A 36 7.96 -1.95 13.10
CA TRP A 36 7.34 -3.23 12.75
C TRP A 36 6.13 -3.53 13.62
N LEU A 37 5.00 -3.91 12.99
CA LEU A 37 3.75 -4.23 13.70
C LEU A 37 3.93 -5.34 14.75
N GLY A 38 4.81 -6.30 14.47
CA GLY A 38 5.16 -7.37 15.40
C GLY A 38 5.74 -6.86 16.73
N ASP A 39 6.56 -5.81 16.68
CA ASP A 39 7.24 -5.27 17.87
C ASP A 39 6.26 -4.63 18.86
N PHE A 40 5.07 -4.23 18.38
CA PHE A 40 4.04 -3.63 19.20
C PHE A 40 3.08 -4.65 19.84
N ARG A 41 3.16 -5.94 19.46
CA ARG A 41 2.30 -7.00 20.04
C ARG A 41 2.64 -7.28 21.51
N ARG A 42 3.93 -7.25 21.86
CA ARG A 42 4.41 -7.52 23.21
C ARG A 42 4.56 -6.26 24.07
N ARG A 43 4.82 -5.12 23.44
CA ARG A 43 5.03 -3.84 24.13
C ARG A 43 4.36 -2.71 23.38
N ARG A 44 3.44 -2.01 24.04
CA ARG A 44 2.73 -0.86 23.46
C ARG A 44 3.71 0.25 23.04
N ALA A 45 3.26 1.08 22.09
CA ALA A 45 3.96 2.30 21.71
C ALA A 45 3.91 3.32 22.86
N MET A 46 5.07 3.84 23.27
CA MET A 46 5.21 4.71 24.43
C MET A 46 5.38 6.17 24.03
N THR A 47 6.30 6.45 23.12
CA THR A 47 6.59 7.82 22.67
C THR A 47 5.59 8.29 21.61
N LYS A 48 5.56 9.61 21.35
CA LYS A 48 4.71 10.17 20.27
C LYS A 48 5.12 9.63 18.90
N GLU A 49 6.41 9.44 18.67
CA GLU A 49 6.99 8.91 17.44
C GLU A 49 6.66 7.43 17.27
N GLU A 50 6.75 6.62 18.33
CA GLU A 50 6.36 5.21 18.28
C GLU A 50 4.86 5.06 18.01
N LYS A 51 4.02 5.90 18.64
CA LYS A 51 2.57 5.88 18.41
C LYS A 51 2.24 6.22 16.96
N PHE A 52 2.92 7.23 16.42
CA PHE A 52 2.81 7.61 15.02
C PHE A 52 3.25 6.48 14.09
N ASN A 53 4.45 5.92 14.30
CA ASN A 53 4.98 4.81 13.48
C ASN A 53 4.09 3.57 13.55
N HIS A 54 3.54 3.25 14.72
CA HIS A 54 2.61 2.13 14.87
C HIS A 54 1.33 2.36 14.05
N ALA A 55 0.75 3.57 14.09
CA ALA A 55 -0.41 3.92 13.27
C ALA A 55 -0.07 3.90 11.77
N HIS A 56 1.08 4.46 11.39
CA HIS A 56 1.60 4.43 10.01
C HIS A 56 1.75 3.00 9.49
N ALA A 57 2.39 2.12 10.27
CA ALA A 57 2.58 0.72 9.91
C ALA A 57 1.25 -0.04 9.77
N LYS A 58 0.26 0.26 10.62
CA LYS A 58 -1.10 -0.32 10.49
C LYS A 58 -1.76 0.06 9.17
N LEU A 59 -1.66 1.34 8.78
CA LEU A 59 -2.18 1.81 7.49
C LEU A 59 -1.42 1.19 6.32
N ARG A 60 -0.08 1.11 6.41
CA ARG A 60 0.76 0.46 5.39
C ARG A 60 0.37 -1.01 5.20
N ASN A 61 0.09 -1.72 6.29
CA ASN A 61 -0.34 -3.11 6.25
C ASN A 61 -1.67 -3.32 5.51
N VAL A 62 -2.58 -2.33 5.49
CA VAL A 62 -3.80 -2.41 4.65
C VAL A 62 -3.43 -2.35 3.17
N ILE A 63 -2.52 -1.45 2.80
CA ILE A 63 -2.03 -1.33 1.42
C ILE A 63 -1.31 -2.62 1.01
N GLU A 64 -0.40 -3.12 1.83
CA GLU A 64 0.37 -4.34 1.57
C GLU A 64 -0.54 -5.56 1.38
N ARG A 65 -1.58 -5.72 2.21
CA ARG A 65 -2.56 -6.81 2.06
C ARG A 65 -3.34 -6.69 0.75
N ALA A 66 -3.74 -5.48 0.34
CA ALA A 66 -4.40 -5.26 -0.95
C ALA A 66 -3.50 -5.62 -2.15
N TYR A 67 -2.20 -5.28 -2.09
CA TYR A 67 -1.23 -5.74 -3.09
C TYR A 67 -1.00 -7.25 -3.04
N GLY A 68 -1.05 -7.86 -1.85
CA GLY A 68 -1.01 -9.31 -1.66
C GLY A 68 -2.15 -10.01 -2.42
N VAL A 69 -3.39 -9.53 -2.25
CA VAL A 69 -4.55 -10.04 -3.00
C VAL A 69 -4.35 -9.91 -4.50
N LEU A 70 -3.91 -8.73 -4.97
CA LEU A 70 -3.66 -8.48 -6.40
C LEU A 70 -2.65 -9.46 -6.99
N LYS A 71 -1.52 -9.69 -6.30
CA LYS A 71 -0.48 -10.62 -6.75
C LYS A 71 -0.93 -12.08 -6.70
N ALA A 72 -1.67 -12.45 -5.66
CA ALA A 72 -2.24 -13.80 -5.55
C ALA A 72 -3.27 -14.08 -6.66
N ARG A 73 -4.13 -13.10 -6.97
CA ARG A 73 -5.12 -13.19 -8.04
C ARG A 73 -4.49 -13.17 -9.43
N PHE A 74 -3.47 -12.33 -9.62
CA PHE A 74 -2.81 -12.13 -10.90
C PHE A 74 -1.30 -12.39 -10.79
N PRO A 75 -0.86 -13.66 -10.89
CA PRO A 75 0.57 -14.02 -10.77
C PRO A 75 1.49 -13.30 -11.75
N ILE A 76 0.97 -12.81 -12.88
CA ILE A 76 1.69 -11.97 -13.85
C ILE A 76 2.22 -10.66 -13.24
N LEU A 77 1.61 -10.15 -12.17
CA LEU A 77 2.10 -8.97 -11.44
C LEU A 77 3.31 -9.29 -10.57
N ASP A 78 3.52 -10.55 -10.21
CA ASP A 78 4.67 -10.98 -9.43
C ASP A 78 5.83 -11.44 -10.33
N LYS A 79 5.50 -12.15 -11.42
CA LYS A 79 6.44 -12.63 -12.43
C LYS A 79 6.12 -12.04 -13.80
N MET A 80 6.31 -10.72 -13.93
CA MET A 80 6.02 -10.01 -15.17
C MET A 80 6.91 -10.53 -16.31
N ALA A 81 6.29 -11.08 -17.35
CA ALA A 81 7.00 -11.46 -18.57
C ALA A 81 7.61 -10.22 -19.25
N PRO A 82 8.68 -10.38 -20.07
CA PRO A 82 9.43 -9.26 -20.65
C PRO A 82 8.68 -8.59 -21.81
N TYR A 83 7.44 -8.15 -21.57
CA TYR A 83 6.67 -7.38 -22.53
C TYR A 83 7.22 -5.96 -22.65
N PRO A 84 6.97 -5.29 -23.79
CA PRO A 84 7.18 -3.86 -23.93
C PRO A 84 6.47 -3.06 -22.83
N PHE A 85 7.06 -1.93 -22.41
CA PHE A 85 6.59 -1.14 -21.26
C PHE A 85 5.11 -0.73 -21.34
N ASN A 86 4.63 -0.34 -22.53
CA ASN A 86 3.23 0.01 -22.77
C ASN A 86 2.28 -1.17 -22.45
N VAL A 87 2.68 -2.39 -22.77
CA VAL A 87 1.93 -3.61 -22.47
C VAL A 87 1.97 -3.89 -20.97
N GLN A 88 3.12 -3.82 -20.32
CA GLN A 88 3.23 -3.99 -18.86
C GLN A 88 2.33 -3.01 -18.10
N ARG A 89 2.32 -1.74 -18.50
CA ARG A 89 1.43 -0.71 -17.94
C ARG A 89 -0.04 -1.10 -18.10
N ASN A 90 -0.45 -1.52 -19.31
CA ASN A 90 -1.84 -1.88 -19.58
C ASN A 90 -2.26 -3.13 -18.80
N VAL A 91 -1.37 -4.12 -18.63
CA VAL A 91 -1.59 -5.30 -17.77
C VAL A 91 -1.86 -4.87 -16.33
N VAL A 92 -1.02 -4.00 -15.77
CA VAL A 92 -1.20 -3.48 -14.41
C VAL A 92 -2.57 -2.79 -14.28
N ILE A 93 -2.93 -1.91 -15.21
CA ILE A 93 -4.23 -1.21 -15.19
C ILE A 93 -5.40 -2.21 -15.24
N ALA A 94 -5.34 -3.20 -16.13
CA ALA A 94 -6.38 -4.22 -16.28
C ALA A 94 -6.57 -5.05 -15.00
N CYS A 95 -5.48 -5.53 -14.40
CA CYS A 95 -5.53 -6.29 -13.14
C CYS A 95 -6.16 -5.47 -12.01
N PHE A 96 -5.77 -4.20 -11.86
CA PHE A 96 -6.35 -3.31 -10.85
C PHE A 96 -7.83 -3.03 -11.10
N ALA A 97 -8.22 -2.78 -12.35
CA ALA A 97 -9.62 -2.52 -12.72
C ALA A 97 -10.51 -3.72 -12.38
N VAL A 98 -10.09 -4.94 -12.75
CA VAL A 98 -10.83 -6.17 -12.45
C VAL A 98 -10.91 -6.41 -10.94
N ASN A 99 -9.80 -6.27 -10.20
CA ASN A 99 -9.81 -6.44 -8.74
C ASN A 99 -10.76 -5.45 -8.04
N ASN A 100 -10.74 -4.19 -8.48
CA ASN A 100 -11.61 -3.15 -7.93
C ASN A 100 -13.08 -3.40 -8.27
N PHE A 101 -13.37 -3.91 -9.47
CA PHE A 101 -14.72 -4.33 -9.86
C PHE A 101 -15.24 -5.44 -8.94
N ILE A 102 -14.48 -6.51 -8.75
CA ILE A 102 -14.85 -7.64 -7.86
C ILE A 102 -15.14 -7.11 -6.44
N ARG A 103 -14.27 -6.23 -5.91
CA ARG A 103 -14.45 -5.63 -4.59
C ARG A 103 -15.72 -4.77 -4.51
N LYS A 104 -16.01 -3.99 -5.55
CA LYS A 104 -17.18 -3.11 -5.62
C LYS A 104 -18.50 -3.90 -5.68
N GLU A 105 -18.52 -4.98 -6.45
CA GLU A 105 -19.70 -5.83 -6.61
C GLU A 105 -19.95 -6.76 -5.39
N LYS A 106 -19.10 -6.66 -4.34
CA LYS A 106 -19.21 -7.45 -3.10
C LYS A 106 -19.33 -8.95 -3.35
N ILE A 107 -18.67 -9.42 -4.40
CA ILE A 107 -18.59 -10.85 -4.72
C ILE A 107 -17.88 -11.51 -3.55
N ASN A 108 -18.47 -12.59 -3.02
CA ASN A 108 -17.80 -13.37 -1.99
C ASN A 108 -16.51 -13.95 -2.59
N ASP A 109 -15.38 -13.57 -2.03
CA ASP A 109 -14.09 -13.78 -2.64
C ASP A 109 -13.09 -14.24 -1.59
N GLU A 110 -12.59 -15.46 -1.78
CA GLU A 110 -11.71 -16.13 -0.83
C GLU A 110 -10.38 -15.41 -0.64
N LEU A 111 -9.88 -14.72 -1.68
CA LEU A 111 -8.64 -13.97 -1.58
C LEU A 111 -8.83 -12.72 -0.71
N PHE A 112 -9.96 -12.02 -0.82
CA PHE A 112 -10.26 -10.95 0.14
C PHE A 112 -10.43 -11.51 1.56
N ALA A 113 -11.15 -12.63 1.74
CA ALA A 113 -11.33 -13.22 3.07
C ALA A 113 -10.01 -13.67 3.73
N GLN A 114 -9.07 -14.19 2.94
CA GLN A 114 -7.79 -14.70 3.46
C GLN A 114 -6.81 -13.56 3.82
N TYR A 115 -6.83 -12.47 3.08
CA TYR A 115 -5.83 -11.40 3.21
C TYR A 115 -6.34 -10.18 4.00
N GLU A 116 -7.65 -10.02 4.24
CA GLU A 116 -8.18 -8.90 5.05
C GLU A 116 -8.06 -9.10 6.55
#